data_AF-A0A0F9UWY8-F1
#
_entry.id   AF-A0A0F9UWY8-F1
#
_cell.length_a   1.000
_cell.length_b   1.000
_cell.length_c   1.000
_cell.angle_alpha   90.00
_cell.angle_beta   90.00
_cell.angle_gamma   90.00
#
_symmetry.space_group_name_H-M   'P 1'
#
loop_
_entity.id
_entity.type
_entity.pdbx_description
1 polymer ?
#
loop_
_entity_poly.entity_id
_entity_poly.type
_entity_poly.pdbx_seq_one_letter_code
_entity_poly.pdbx_strand_id
1 'polypeptide(L)'
;MEQRGSLSDFWREDQSDDRVRELTSVLRGSDSLIGVMGSGVRAVWSTDGQSATWWVRTKQGKAGEMRVFLDYSPLRELDQPFDGHAVDEVIGYAAHEGGHVLWSSGQAKDDTEQALLRSATASTQRASRSPSLVEEVLRVGNVLEDAFIDYHVGDEWPVLGEYIQISRREIASKRLIDLDQIARDPRPTYNQMTNLWIACSLYDVPIPKRMSARVRRALTFLMGKSVAAVQASHAPFRIALSVECWERLTKDFPKRPDPLPSQPPPPPPAGASPDDAAADAAPGDGAGDDDADAADDDADAADDDADAADDDADAAAGGAGAGAGDDDAADDDDDAAAGGAGADDDGDPIEESKTADAADDADDDDADERR
;
A
#
# COMPACT_ATOMS: atom_id res chain seq x y z
N MET A 1 7.15 17.04 30.27
CA MET A 1 7.26 15.68 29.71
C MET A 1 8.62 15.66 29.02
N GLU A 2 9.51 14.77 29.43
CA GLU A 2 10.78 14.60 28.70
C GLU A 2 10.44 14.13 27.29
N GLN A 3 10.96 14.83 26.30
CA GLN A 3 10.82 14.46 24.90
C GLN A 3 11.56 13.13 24.74
N ARG A 4 10.81 12.03 24.57
CA ARG A 4 11.43 10.75 24.20
C ARG A 4 12.15 11.01 22.87
N GLY A 5 13.44 10.67 22.80
CA GLY A 5 14.20 10.73 21.56
C GLY A 5 13.51 9.90 20.46
N SER A 6 13.83 10.20 19.20
CA SER A 6 13.32 9.39 18.09
C SER A 6 13.89 7.98 18.14
N LEU A 7 13.24 7.02 17.48
CA LEU A 7 13.77 5.67 17.39
C LEU A 7 15.03 5.64 16.53
N SER A 8 15.08 6.47 15.48
CA SER A 8 16.22 6.54 14.58
C SER A 8 17.48 7.10 15.21
N ASP A 9 17.37 7.95 16.25
CA ASP A 9 18.53 8.43 17.01
C ASP A 9 19.34 7.30 17.66
N PHE A 10 18.74 6.12 17.87
CA PHE A 10 19.44 4.96 18.46
C PHE A 10 20.47 4.33 17.52
N TRP A 11 20.24 4.37 16.21
CA TRP A 11 21.12 3.71 15.22
C TRP A 11 21.78 4.68 14.24
N ARG A 12 21.34 5.94 14.18
CA ARG A 12 21.95 7.00 13.37
C ARG A 12 23.19 7.57 14.07
N GLU A 13 24.26 6.79 14.07
CA GLU A 13 25.55 7.22 14.64
C GLU A 13 26.25 8.28 13.77
N ASP A 14 26.10 8.20 12.44
CA ASP A 14 26.74 9.09 11.46
C ASP A 14 25.75 10.08 10.81
N GLN A 15 25.21 11.00 11.61
CA GLN A 15 24.43 12.13 11.09
C GLN A 15 25.32 13.07 10.27
N SER A 16 24.83 13.54 9.12
CA SER A 16 25.59 14.37 8.19
C SER A 16 24.90 15.70 7.88
N ASP A 17 25.68 16.78 7.89
CA ASP A 17 25.27 18.09 7.38
C ASP A 17 25.16 18.13 5.84
N ASP A 18 25.63 17.09 5.14
CA ASP A 18 25.49 16.96 3.69
C ASP A 18 24.21 16.20 3.34
N ARG A 19 23.29 16.87 2.64
CA ARG A 19 21.97 16.30 2.29
C ARG A 19 22.06 14.96 1.59
N VAL A 20 22.99 14.80 0.66
CA VAL A 20 23.10 13.56 -0.15
C VAL A 20 23.60 12.42 0.72
N ARG A 21 24.61 12.66 1.56
CA ARG A 21 25.10 11.67 2.53
C ARG A 21 24.03 11.31 3.54
N GLU A 22 23.29 12.29 4.04
CA GLU A 22 22.22 12.06 5.01
C GLU A 22 21.08 11.23 4.42
N LEU A 23 20.59 11.57 3.22
CA LEU A 23 19.60 10.76 2.51
C LEU A 23 20.11 9.34 2.22
N THR A 24 21.39 9.19 1.90
CA THR A 24 22.01 7.87 1.71
C THR A 24 22.06 7.08 3.02
N SER A 25 22.35 7.74 4.13
CA SER A 25 22.34 7.14 5.47
C SER A 25 20.95 6.63 5.84
N VAL A 26 19.92 7.46 5.62
CA VAL A 26 18.51 7.06 5.83
C VAL A 26 18.14 5.86 4.98
N LEU A 27 18.45 5.84 3.67
CA LEU A 27 18.17 4.66 2.83
C LEU A 27 18.86 3.39 3.31
N ARG A 28 20.13 3.48 3.72
CA ARG A 28 20.87 2.33 4.27
C ARG A 28 20.25 1.83 5.58
N GLY A 29 19.78 2.75 6.41
CA GLY A 29 19.00 2.44 7.59
C GLY A 29 17.71 1.70 7.25
N SER A 30 16.92 2.22 6.30
CA SER A 30 15.72 1.57 5.78
C SER A 30 16.02 0.17 5.25
N ASP A 31 17.04 0.00 4.40
CA ASP A 31 17.50 -1.28 3.85
C ASP A 31 17.85 -2.29 4.94
N SER A 32 18.60 -1.84 5.95
CA SER A 32 19.07 -2.71 7.04
C SER A 32 17.89 -3.16 7.91
N LEU A 33 16.95 -2.25 8.19
CA LEU A 33 15.78 -2.51 9.01
C LEU A 33 14.79 -3.43 8.28
N ILE A 34 14.42 -3.15 7.04
CA ILE A 34 13.53 -4.07 6.29
C ILE A 34 14.22 -5.39 5.95
N GLY A 35 15.55 -5.41 5.91
CA GLY A 35 16.35 -6.63 5.73
C GLY A 35 16.12 -7.67 6.82
N VAL A 36 15.67 -7.27 8.03
CA VAL A 36 15.29 -8.22 9.09
C VAL A 36 14.03 -9.02 8.75
N MET A 37 13.22 -8.51 7.82
CA MET A 37 12.00 -9.16 7.33
C MET A 37 12.30 -10.25 6.29
N GLY A 38 13.52 -10.29 5.75
CA GLY A 38 13.97 -11.29 4.80
C GLY A 38 15.01 -10.76 3.82
N SER A 39 15.88 -11.63 3.33
CA SER A 39 16.88 -11.28 2.32
C SER A 39 16.23 -10.98 0.97
N GLY A 40 16.54 -9.85 0.36
CA GLY A 40 16.16 -9.55 -1.04
C GLY A 40 15.23 -8.35 -1.25
N VAL A 41 14.89 -7.62 -0.19
CA VAL A 41 14.19 -6.33 -0.28
C VAL A 41 15.20 -5.19 -0.27
N ARG A 42 15.01 -4.20 -1.15
CA ARG A 42 15.80 -2.97 -1.22
C ARG A 42 14.91 -1.73 -1.22
N ALA A 43 15.22 -0.78 -0.37
CA ALA A 43 14.68 0.56 -0.35
C ALA A 43 15.38 1.45 -1.37
N VAL A 44 14.60 2.19 -2.14
CA VAL A 44 15.06 3.22 -3.08
C VAL A 44 14.17 4.44 -2.93
N TRP A 45 14.71 5.64 -3.20
CA TRP A 45 13.87 6.83 -3.24
C TRP A 45 12.91 6.78 -4.41
N SER A 46 11.66 7.15 -4.18
CA SER A 46 10.68 7.33 -5.24
C SER A 46 10.94 8.61 -6.03
N THR A 47 10.69 8.54 -7.34
CA THR A 47 10.75 9.69 -8.25
C THR A 47 9.40 10.41 -8.39
N ASP A 48 8.30 9.79 -7.96
CA ASP A 48 6.93 10.34 -8.09
C ASP A 48 6.36 10.87 -6.77
N GLY A 49 7.13 10.76 -5.67
CA GLY A 49 6.69 11.19 -4.33
C GLY A 49 5.67 10.24 -3.68
N GLN A 50 5.58 8.98 -4.13
CA GLN A 50 4.75 7.96 -3.49
C GLN A 50 5.62 6.81 -2.98
N SER A 51 5.31 6.33 -1.78
CA SER A 51 5.83 5.05 -1.29
C SER A 51 5.06 3.92 -1.94
N ALA A 52 5.75 2.92 -2.48
CA ALA A 52 5.14 1.80 -3.19
C ALA A 52 6.06 0.59 -3.30
N THR A 53 5.45 -0.60 -3.29
CA THR A 53 6.13 -1.88 -3.53
C THR A 53 6.13 -2.26 -5.01
N TRP A 54 7.29 -2.64 -5.55
CA TRP A 54 7.44 -3.10 -6.93
C TRP A 54 8.29 -4.38 -7.03
N TRP A 55 7.83 -5.32 -7.86
CA TRP A 55 8.58 -6.51 -8.22
C TRP A 55 9.39 -6.24 -9.50
N VAL A 56 10.70 -6.05 -9.39
CA VAL A 56 11.57 -5.81 -10.55
C VAL A 56 12.07 -7.14 -11.09
N ARG A 57 11.50 -7.61 -12.20
CA ARG A 57 12.05 -8.77 -12.92
C ARG A 57 13.47 -8.47 -13.38
N THR A 58 14.44 -9.29 -12.98
CA THR A 58 15.81 -9.14 -13.48
C THR A 58 15.87 -9.55 -14.96
N LYS A 59 16.75 -8.91 -15.74
CA LYS A 59 16.90 -9.13 -17.20
C LYS A 59 17.22 -10.59 -17.61
N GLN A 60 17.49 -11.48 -16.65
CA GLN A 60 17.87 -12.87 -16.89
C GLN A 60 16.80 -13.90 -16.52
N GLY A 61 15.54 -13.48 -16.29
CA GLY A 61 14.44 -14.40 -15.99
C GLY A 61 14.54 -15.08 -14.62
N LYS A 62 15.49 -14.67 -13.76
CA LYS A 62 15.53 -15.06 -12.35
C LYS A 62 14.53 -14.25 -11.53
N ALA A 63 14.10 -14.83 -10.41
CA ALA A 63 13.22 -14.19 -9.44
C ALA A 63 13.65 -12.73 -9.22
N GLY A 64 12.68 -11.83 -9.39
CA GLY A 64 12.92 -10.39 -9.41
C GLY A 64 13.51 -9.89 -8.09
N GLU A 65 14.35 -8.87 -8.15
CA GLU A 65 14.70 -8.09 -6.97
C GLU A 65 13.44 -7.35 -6.51
N MET A 66 13.11 -7.46 -5.23
CA MET A 66 11.95 -6.79 -4.67
C MET A 66 12.39 -5.42 -4.18
N ARG A 67 11.70 -4.37 -4.65
CA ARG A 67 12.06 -2.99 -4.32
C ARG A 67 10.91 -2.29 -3.65
N VAL A 68 11.24 -1.57 -2.59
CA VAL A 68 10.38 -0.63 -1.89
C VAL A 68 10.81 0.76 -2.33
N PHE A 69 9.90 1.50 -2.96
CA PHE A 69 10.09 2.90 -3.28
C PHE A 69 9.59 3.72 -2.10
N LEU A 70 10.37 4.69 -1.65
CA LEU A 70 10.07 5.53 -0.48
C LEU A 70 9.83 6.98 -0.90
N ASP A 71 8.72 7.53 -0.43
CA ASP A 71 8.51 8.98 -0.50
C ASP A 71 9.46 9.71 0.45
N TYR A 72 10.32 10.56 -0.11
CA TYR A 72 11.25 11.40 0.64
C TYR A 72 10.65 12.76 1.03
N SER A 73 9.38 13.03 0.69
CA SER A 73 8.71 14.29 0.99
C SER A 73 8.77 14.72 2.46
N PRO A 74 8.76 13.81 3.47
CA PRO A 74 8.95 14.22 4.87
C PRO A 74 10.30 14.90 5.15
N LEU A 75 11.32 14.61 4.35
CA LEU A 75 12.69 15.11 4.51
C LEU A 75 13.03 16.27 3.56
N ARG A 76 12.19 16.51 2.54
CA ARG A 76 12.53 17.39 1.41
C ARG A 76 12.87 18.81 1.87
N GLU A 77 12.05 19.39 2.73
CA GLU A 77 12.18 20.79 3.17
C GLU A 77 12.92 20.94 4.50
N LEU A 78 13.41 19.85 5.10
CA LEU A 78 14.11 19.88 6.40
C LEU A 78 15.60 20.14 6.23
N ASP A 79 16.20 20.90 7.14
CA ASP A 79 17.65 21.09 7.19
C ASP A 79 18.35 19.82 7.68
N GLN A 80 19.63 19.70 7.33
CA GLN A 80 20.49 18.60 7.77
C GLN A 80 21.18 18.96 9.09
N PRO A 81 21.50 17.97 9.96
CA PRO A 81 21.02 16.58 9.88
C PRO A 81 19.51 16.51 10.12
N PHE A 82 18.83 15.55 9.49
CA PHE A 82 17.37 15.49 9.56
C PHE A 82 16.88 15.20 10.98
N ASP A 83 15.78 15.84 11.36
CA ASP A 83 15.07 15.53 12.59
C ASP A 83 14.74 14.02 12.65
N GLY A 84 14.99 13.43 13.82
CA GLY A 84 14.80 12.01 14.07
C GLY A 84 13.38 11.52 13.82
N HIS A 85 12.36 12.28 14.17
CA HIS A 85 10.97 11.88 13.95
C HIS A 85 10.59 11.88 12.46
N ALA A 86 11.13 12.82 11.68
CA ALA A 86 10.91 12.83 10.23
C ALA A 86 11.58 11.62 9.56
N VAL A 87 12.73 11.18 10.07
CA VAL A 87 13.35 9.93 9.62
C VAL A 87 12.53 8.72 10.04
N ASP A 88 12.04 8.68 11.28
CA ASP A 88 11.15 7.60 11.76
C ASP A 88 9.89 7.46 10.87
N GLU A 89 9.30 8.56 10.40
CA GLU A 89 8.18 8.55 9.44
C GLU A 89 8.55 7.79 8.15
N VAL A 90 9.71 8.07 7.56
CA VAL A 90 10.20 7.42 6.34
C VAL A 90 10.50 5.93 6.58
N ILE A 91 11.08 5.58 7.73
CA ILE A 91 11.33 4.19 8.10
C ILE A 91 10.01 3.43 8.28
N GLY A 92 8.97 4.09 8.78
CA GLY A 92 7.62 3.54 8.84
C GLY A 92 7.07 3.19 7.46
N TYR A 93 7.32 4.04 6.45
CA TYR A 93 6.97 3.70 5.06
C TYR A 93 7.73 2.47 4.56
N ALA A 94 9.02 2.37 4.86
CA ALA A 94 9.83 1.23 4.46
C ALA A 94 9.34 -0.08 5.09
N ALA A 95 9.08 -0.08 6.40
CA ALA A 95 8.57 -1.24 7.11
C ALA A 95 7.21 -1.70 6.56
N HIS A 96 6.29 -0.76 6.31
CA HIS A 96 4.98 -1.06 5.76
C HIS A 96 5.07 -1.69 4.36
N GLU A 97 5.77 -1.05 3.43
CA GLU A 97 5.96 -1.57 2.07
C GLU A 97 6.75 -2.89 2.07
N GLY A 98 7.73 -3.05 2.97
CA GLY A 98 8.42 -4.32 3.19
C GLY A 98 7.46 -5.46 3.54
N GLY A 99 6.38 -5.18 4.27
CA GLY A 99 5.34 -6.17 4.57
C GLY A 99 4.55 -6.56 3.32
N HIS A 100 4.20 -5.59 2.46
CA HIS A 100 3.53 -5.87 1.19
C HIS A 100 4.36 -6.80 0.29
N VAL A 101 5.68 -6.64 0.29
CA VAL A 101 6.59 -7.54 -0.44
C VAL A 101 6.43 -9.00 -0.01
N LEU A 102 6.26 -9.26 1.29
CA LEU A 102 6.18 -10.61 1.84
C LEU A 102 4.81 -11.26 1.66
N TRP A 103 3.74 -10.48 1.85
CA TRP A 103 2.41 -11.05 2.08
C TRP A 103 1.33 -10.65 1.07
N SER A 104 1.59 -9.66 0.23
CA SER A 104 0.63 -9.26 -0.81
C SER A 104 0.77 -10.11 -2.06
N SER A 105 -0.37 -10.36 -2.73
CA SER A 105 -0.38 -11.10 -3.98
C SER A 105 0.17 -10.25 -5.13
N GLY A 106 1.22 -10.70 -5.79
CA GLY A 106 1.67 -10.14 -7.07
C GLY A 106 0.65 -10.29 -8.21
N GLN A 107 -0.43 -11.05 -7.98
CA GLN A 107 -1.54 -11.30 -8.91
C GLN A 107 -2.86 -10.66 -8.41
N ALA A 108 -2.80 -9.68 -7.50
CA ALA A 108 -3.98 -9.11 -6.86
C ALA A 108 -5.06 -8.61 -7.85
N LYS A 109 -4.67 -8.11 -9.03
CA LYS A 109 -5.61 -7.71 -10.11
C LYS A 109 -6.41 -8.91 -10.62
N ASP A 110 -5.71 -9.96 -11.07
CA ASP A 110 -6.33 -11.18 -11.60
C ASP A 110 -7.18 -11.88 -10.53
N ASP A 111 -6.67 -11.94 -9.30
CA ASP A 111 -7.40 -12.50 -8.15
C ASP A 111 -8.69 -11.72 -7.86
N THR A 112 -8.64 -10.38 -7.97
CA THR A 112 -9.81 -9.50 -7.80
C THR A 112 -10.83 -9.70 -8.91
N GLU A 113 -10.40 -9.80 -10.17
CA GLU A 113 -11.28 -10.11 -11.29
C GLU A 113 -11.99 -11.45 -11.09
N GLN A 114 -11.24 -12.48 -10.66
CA GLN A 114 -11.82 -13.79 -10.35
C GLN A 114 -12.79 -13.72 -9.17
N ALA A 115 -12.48 -12.97 -8.12
CA ALA A 115 -13.37 -12.80 -6.97
C ALA A 115 -14.68 -12.09 -7.38
N LEU A 116 -14.60 -11.06 -8.22
CA LEU A 116 -15.76 -10.34 -8.76
C LEU A 116 -16.64 -11.25 -9.63
N LEU A 117 -16.04 -12.11 -10.46
CA LEU A 117 -16.78 -13.11 -11.24
C LEU A 117 -17.50 -14.13 -10.35
N ARG A 118 -16.93 -14.46 -9.19
CA ARG A 118 -17.53 -15.38 -8.21
C ARG A 118 -18.54 -14.72 -7.28
N SER A 119 -18.66 -13.38 -7.27
CA SER A 119 -19.62 -12.69 -6.42
C SER A 119 -21.05 -13.17 -6.70
N ALA A 120 -21.84 -13.33 -5.64
CA ALA A 120 -23.26 -13.73 -5.74
C ALA A 120 -24.14 -12.63 -6.35
N THR A 121 -23.67 -11.39 -6.40
CA THR A 121 -24.47 -10.26 -6.86
C THR A 121 -24.37 -10.12 -8.38
N ALA A 122 -25.47 -10.39 -9.09
CA ALA A 122 -25.52 -10.32 -10.56
C ALA A 122 -25.17 -8.95 -11.16
N SER A 123 -25.30 -7.85 -10.39
CA SER A 123 -24.83 -6.52 -10.80
C SER A 123 -23.31 -6.41 -10.75
N THR A 124 -22.67 -7.01 -9.73
CA THR A 124 -21.21 -7.06 -9.58
C THR A 124 -20.58 -7.89 -10.68
N GLN A 125 -21.16 -9.05 -11.01
CA GLN A 125 -20.70 -9.90 -12.12
C GLN A 125 -20.79 -9.21 -13.49
N ARG A 126 -21.77 -8.33 -13.71
CA ARG A 126 -21.86 -7.56 -14.96
C ARG A 126 -20.87 -6.41 -15.01
N ALA A 127 -20.59 -5.80 -13.86
CA ALA A 127 -19.66 -4.69 -13.74
C ALA A 127 -18.19 -5.13 -13.70
N SER A 128 -17.90 -6.41 -13.43
CA SER A 128 -16.53 -6.98 -13.36
C SER A 128 -15.72 -6.84 -14.65
N ARG A 129 -16.38 -6.55 -15.78
CA ARG A 129 -15.73 -6.28 -17.07
C ARG A 129 -15.22 -4.85 -17.22
N SER A 130 -15.38 -4.01 -16.19
CA SER A 130 -14.91 -2.63 -16.19
C SER A 130 -13.58 -2.54 -15.43
N PRO A 131 -12.47 -2.15 -16.08
CA PRO A 131 -11.19 -1.96 -15.39
C PRO A 131 -11.27 -1.01 -14.19
N SER A 132 -12.10 0.04 -14.28
CA SER A 132 -12.30 0.99 -13.18
C SER A 132 -12.99 0.38 -11.96
N LEU A 133 -13.75 -0.72 -12.12
CA LEU A 133 -14.30 -1.45 -10.99
C LEU A 133 -13.20 -2.23 -10.25
N VAL A 134 -12.34 -2.92 -10.98
CA VAL A 134 -11.23 -3.69 -10.39
C VAL A 134 -10.34 -2.77 -9.56
N GLU A 135 -9.99 -1.61 -10.11
CA GLU A 135 -9.22 -0.58 -9.40
C GLU A 135 -9.93 -0.06 -8.15
N GLU A 136 -11.24 0.15 -8.21
CA GLU A 136 -12.01 0.61 -7.04
C GLU A 136 -12.08 -0.46 -5.93
N VAL A 137 -12.21 -1.73 -6.30
CA VAL A 137 -12.21 -2.84 -5.34
C VAL A 137 -10.82 -3.02 -4.73
N LEU A 138 -9.76 -2.90 -5.53
CA LEU A 138 -8.39 -2.90 -5.03
C LEU A 138 -8.14 -1.74 -4.08
N ARG A 139 -8.65 -0.54 -4.37
CA ARG A 139 -8.59 0.60 -3.44
C ARG A 139 -9.26 0.30 -2.10
N VAL A 140 -10.43 -0.35 -2.11
CA VAL A 140 -11.10 -0.81 -0.88
C VAL A 140 -10.26 -1.91 -0.20
N GLY A 141 -9.68 -2.80 -0.99
CA GLY A 141 -8.85 -3.89 -0.52
C GLY A 141 -7.56 -3.44 0.15
N ASN A 142 -6.96 -2.34 -0.29
CA ASN A 142 -5.79 -1.75 0.36
C ASN A 142 -6.08 -1.42 1.83
N VAL A 143 -7.31 -1.02 2.21
CA VAL A 143 -7.62 -0.79 3.63
C VAL A 143 -7.51 -2.07 4.47
N LEU A 144 -7.92 -3.20 3.90
CA LEU A 144 -7.83 -4.51 4.56
C LEU A 144 -6.41 -5.07 4.53
N GLU A 145 -5.73 -4.90 3.40
CA GLU A 145 -4.35 -5.35 3.22
C GLU A 145 -3.41 -4.56 4.15
N ASP A 146 -3.50 -3.24 4.17
CA ASP A 146 -2.73 -2.39 5.08
C ASP A 146 -2.96 -2.76 6.55
N ALA A 147 -4.22 -3.03 6.95
CA ALA A 147 -4.51 -3.45 8.32
C ALA A 147 -3.86 -4.79 8.66
N PHE A 148 -3.86 -5.72 7.70
CA PHE A 148 -3.15 -7.00 7.82
C PHE A 148 -1.63 -6.76 7.94
N ILE A 149 -1.03 -5.96 7.05
CA ILE A 149 0.41 -5.65 7.07
C ILE A 149 0.80 -5.00 8.40
N ASP A 150 0.12 -3.94 8.82
CA ASP A 150 0.45 -3.20 10.05
C ASP A 150 0.39 -4.11 11.28
N TYR A 151 -0.60 -5.01 11.34
CA TYR A 151 -0.72 -5.98 12.42
C TYR A 151 0.42 -7.01 12.40
N HIS A 152 0.66 -7.69 11.27
CA HIS A 152 1.65 -8.78 11.21
C HIS A 152 3.08 -8.26 11.31
N VAL A 153 3.40 -7.10 10.74
CA VAL A 153 4.70 -6.46 10.97
C VAL A 153 4.86 -6.10 12.45
N GLY A 154 3.83 -5.55 13.09
CA GLY A 154 3.89 -5.20 14.51
C GLY A 154 3.97 -6.40 15.45
N ASP A 155 3.37 -7.54 15.09
CA ASP A 155 3.43 -8.78 15.87
C ASP A 155 4.79 -9.47 15.72
N GLU A 156 5.30 -9.60 14.49
CA GLU A 156 6.59 -10.26 14.22
C GLU A 156 7.80 -9.38 14.56
N TRP A 157 7.72 -8.08 14.28
CA TRP A 157 8.80 -7.10 14.49
C TRP A 157 8.27 -5.83 15.18
N PRO A 158 8.08 -5.85 16.51
CA PRO A 158 7.46 -4.75 17.25
C PRO A 158 8.08 -3.37 17.03
N VAL A 159 9.41 -3.31 16.84
CA VAL A 159 10.10 -2.04 16.53
C VAL A 159 9.68 -1.49 15.17
N LEU A 160 9.54 -2.34 14.15
CA LEU A 160 9.05 -1.94 12.84
C LEU A 160 7.56 -1.53 12.92
N GLY A 161 6.78 -2.22 13.75
CA GLY A 161 5.41 -1.81 14.07
C GLY A 161 5.32 -0.40 14.65
N GLU A 162 6.20 -0.01 15.57
CA GLU A 162 6.20 1.36 16.11
C GLU A 162 6.57 2.39 15.04
N TYR A 163 7.52 2.08 14.14
CA TYR A 163 7.82 2.95 12.99
C TYR A 163 6.59 3.16 12.09
N ILE A 164 5.85 2.09 11.78
CA ILE A 164 4.58 2.18 11.05
C ILE A 164 3.60 3.08 11.82
N GLN A 165 3.45 2.90 13.13
CA GLN A 165 2.55 3.73 13.93
C GLN A 165 2.96 5.22 13.97
N ILE A 166 4.25 5.53 13.97
CA ILE A 166 4.75 6.90 13.81
C ILE A 166 4.28 7.48 12.46
N SER A 167 4.50 6.76 11.36
CA SER A 167 4.11 7.24 10.03
C SER A 167 2.60 7.39 9.88
N ARG A 168 1.81 6.46 10.43
CA ARG A 168 0.33 6.53 10.46
C ARG A 168 -0.16 7.75 11.24
N ARG A 169 0.44 8.08 12.38
CA ARG A 169 0.12 9.29 13.16
C ARG A 169 0.41 10.57 12.38
N GLU A 170 1.54 10.64 11.68
CA GLU A 170 1.89 11.79 10.85
C GLU A 170 0.95 11.96 9.64
N ILE A 171 0.58 10.86 8.98
CA ILE A 171 -0.43 10.91 7.91
C ILE A 171 -1.78 11.39 8.47
N ALA A 172 -2.19 10.88 9.64
CA ALA A 172 -3.45 11.23 10.26
C ALA A 172 -3.48 12.71 10.70
N SER A 173 -2.38 13.25 11.24
CA SER A 173 -2.28 14.64 11.70
C SER A 173 -2.47 15.65 10.55
N LYS A 174 -2.01 15.28 9.34
CA LYS A 174 -2.13 16.07 8.11
C LYS A 174 -3.55 16.03 7.50
N ARG A 175 -4.41 15.09 7.93
CA ARG A 175 -5.79 14.94 7.42
C ARG A 175 -6.79 15.78 8.21
N LEU A 176 -7.22 16.89 7.63
CA LEU A 176 -8.27 17.74 8.17
C LEU A 176 -9.67 17.15 7.91
N ILE A 177 -10.00 15.99 8.49
CA ILE A 177 -11.30 15.34 8.33
C ILE A 177 -12.04 15.33 9.67
N ASP A 178 -13.23 15.92 9.73
CA ASP A 178 -14.09 15.83 10.91
C ASP A 178 -14.81 14.48 10.95
N LEU A 179 -14.13 13.50 11.55
CA LEU A 179 -14.63 12.13 11.70
C LEU A 179 -15.90 12.07 12.56
N ASP A 180 -16.04 12.99 13.51
CA ASP A 180 -17.17 13.08 14.43
C ASP A 180 -18.43 13.59 13.71
N GLN A 181 -18.25 14.54 12.79
CA GLN A 181 -19.28 15.00 11.86
C GLN A 181 -19.73 13.86 10.95
N ILE A 182 -18.80 13.16 10.30
CA ILE A 182 -19.10 11.99 9.44
C ILE A 182 -19.89 10.94 10.23
N ALA A 183 -19.44 10.65 11.45
CA ALA A 183 -20.04 9.64 12.32
C ALA A 183 -21.53 9.92 12.61
N ARG A 184 -21.88 11.21 12.77
CA ARG A 184 -23.24 11.66 13.11
C ARG A 184 -24.10 11.94 11.88
N ASP A 185 -23.52 12.02 10.69
CA ASP A 185 -24.24 12.28 9.46
C ASP A 185 -25.27 11.13 9.20
N PRO A 186 -26.56 11.43 9.01
CA PRO A 186 -27.55 10.43 8.61
C PRO A 186 -27.40 9.94 7.17
N ARG A 187 -26.65 10.66 6.32
CA ARG A 187 -26.49 10.40 4.88
C ARG A 187 -25.04 10.62 4.41
N PRO A 188 -24.04 9.99 5.05
CA PRO A 188 -22.66 10.17 4.65
C PRO A 188 -22.46 9.65 3.23
N THR A 189 -21.47 10.22 2.54
CA THR A 189 -21.04 9.77 1.22
C THR A 189 -20.21 8.49 1.32
N TYR A 190 -20.02 7.83 0.18
CA TYR A 190 -19.09 6.70 0.05
C TYR A 190 -17.70 7.05 0.61
N ASN A 191 -17.14 8.19 0.18
CA ASN A 191 -15.80 8.62 0.57
C ASN A 191 -15.71 8.96 2.06
N GLN A 192 -16.71 9.63 2.62
CA GLN A 192 -16.78 9.90 4.06
C GLN A 192 -16.75 8.60 4.88
N MET A 193 -17.54 7.60 4.49
CA MET A 193 -17.53 6.30 5.19
C MET A 193 -16.20 5.57 5.06
N THR A 194 -15.59 5.58 3.87
CA THR A 194 -14.27 4.97 3.66
C THR A 194 -13.20 5.68 4.50
N ASN A 195 -13.21 7.02 4.57
CA ASN A 195 -12.30 7.79 5.39
C ASN A 195 -12.48 7.51 6.88
N LEU A 196 -13.72 7.41 7.36
CA LEU A 196 -14.01 7.04 8.75
C LEU A 196 -13.50 5.64 9.07
N TRP A 197 -13.70 4.69 8.15
CA TRP A 197 -13.19 3.33 8.32
C TRP A 197 -11.66 3.30 8.36
N ILE A 198 -10.97 3.90 7.39
CA ILE A 198 -9.50 4.02 7.35
C ILE A 198 -8.96 4.62 8.65
N ALA A 199 -9.56 5.70 9.14
CA ALA A 199 -9.12 6.33 10.37
C ALA A 199 -9.21 5.39 11.57
N CYS A 200 -10.30 4.63 11.68
CA CYS A 200 -10.50 3.67 12.77
C CYS A 200 -9.64 2.41 12.63
N SER A 201 -9.31 1.99 11.40
CA SER A 201 -8.60 0.74 11.15
C SER A 201 -7.09 0.88 11.05
N LEU A 202 -6.58 2.03 10.58
CA LEU A 202 -5.16 2.23 10.27
C LEU A 202 -4.49 3.34 11.08
N TYR A 203 -5.24 4.30 11.65
CA TYR A 203 -4.69 5.49 12.30
C TYR A 203 -4.93 5.53 13.81
N ASP A 204 -5.27 4.40 14.41
CA ASP A 204 -5.58 4.27 15.84
C ASP A 204 -6.63 5.27 16.35
N VAL A 205 -7.48 5.80 15.46
CA VAL A 205 -8.55 6.70 15.87
C VAL A 205 -9.64 5.87 16.57
N PRO A 206 -10.03 6.22 17.80
CA PRO A 206 -11.07 5.47 18.50
C PRO A 206 -12.40 5.50 17.74
N ILE A 207 -13.08 4.35 17.71
CA ILE A 207 -14.41 4.26 17.12
C ILE A 207 -15.37 5.27 17.80
N PRO A 208 -16.03 6.17 17.05
CA PRO A 208 -16.90 7.19 17.63
C PRO A 208 -18.03 6.59 18.46
N LYS A 209 -18.19 7.04 19.71
CA LYS A 209 -19.24 6.52 20.61
C LYS A 209 -20.66 6.87 20.11
N ARG A 210 -20.81 8.05 19.51
CA ARG A 210 -22.07 8.60 19.00
C ARG A 210 -22.06 8.58 17.47
N MET A 211 -22.86 7.69 16.89
CA MET A 211 -22.98 7.50 15.45
C MET A 211 -24.45 7.43 15.03
N SER A 212 -24.75 7.83 13.79
CA SER A 212 -26.04 7.53 13.18
C SER A 212 -26.21 6.02 13.03
N ALA A 213 -27.45 5.52 13.05
CA ALA A 213 -27.70 4.08 12.95
C ALA A 213 -27.18 3.47 11.63
N ARG A 214 -27.14 4.27 10.56
CA ARG A 214 -26.60 3.86 9.25
C ARG A 214 -25.08 3.69 9.33
N VAL A 215 -24.37 4.71 9.84
CA VAL A 215 -22.91 4.69 10.03
C VAL A 215 -22.53 3.52 10.93
N ARG A 216 -23.18 3.37 12.09
CA ARG A 216 -22.87 2.32 13.06
C ARG A 216 -22.91 0.93 12.43
N ARG A 217 -23.98 0.61 11.70
CA ARG A 217 -24.11 -0.71 11.05
C ARG A 217 -23.02 -0.97 10.02
N ALA A 218 -22.70 0.04 9.21
CA ALA A 218 -21.66 -0.08 8.20
C ALA A 218 -20.27 -0.20 8.81
N LEU A 219 -19.93 0.65 9.79
CA LEU A 219 -18.63 0.61 10.44
C LEU A 219 -18.44 -0.69 11.23
N THR A 220 -19.48 -1.21 11.91
CA THR A 220 -19.41 -2.54 12.53
C THR A 220 -19.12 -3.64 11.52
N PHE A 221 -19.77 -3.61 10.35
CA PHE A 221 -19.50 -4.57 9.28
C PHE A 221 -18.05 -4.45 8.77
N LEU A 222 -17.60 -3.24 8.43
CA LEU A 222 -16.27 -2.97 7.87
C LEU A 222 -15.16 -3.33 8.87
N MET A 223 -15.29 -2.93 10.13
CA MET A 223 -14.33 -3.30 11.19
C MET A 223 -14.30 -4.82 11.42
N GLY A 224 -15.46 -5.49 11.37
CA GLY A 224 -15.51 -6.95 11.44
C GLY A 224 -14.75 -7.62 10.28
N LYS A 225 -14.81 -7.04 9.08
CA LYS A 225 -14.02 -7.49 7.92
C LYS A 225 -12.53 -7.18 8.06
N SER A 226 -12.15 -6.04 8.63
CA SER A 226 -10.75 -5.75 8.97
C SER A 226 -10.18 -6.79 9.93
N VAL A 227 -10.91 -7.14 11.01
CA VAL A 227 -10.49 -8.20 11.95
C VAL A 227 -10.33 -9.54 11.24
N ALA A 228 -11.30 -9.93 10.40
CA ALA A 228 -11.22 -11.17 9.65
C ALA A 228 -10.06 -11.19 8.64
N ALA A 229 -9.74 -10.05 8.03
CA ALA A 229 -8.62 -9.92 7.10
C ALA A 229 -7.28 -10.08 7.84
N VAL A 230 -7.12 -9.43 8.98
CA VAL A 230 -5.93 -9.55 9.85
C VAL A 230 -5.69 -11.01 10.27
N GLN A 231 -6.75 -11.74 10.60
CA GLN A 231 -6.68 -13.15 10.99
C GLN A 231 -6.41 -14.11 9.82
N ALA A 232 -6.44 -13.63 8.57
CA ALA A 232 -6.33 -14.48 7.39
C ALA A 232 -4.98 -14.33 6.69
N SER A 233 -4.16 -15.38 6.72
CA SER A 233 -2.86 -15.42 6.05
C SER A 233 -2.96 -15.51 4.52
N HIS A 234 -4.11 -15.89 3.96
CA HIS A 234 -4.27 -16.16 2.53
C HIS A 234 -4.84 -14.97 1.75
N ALA A 235 -4.04 -14.36 0.86
CA ALA A 235 -4.40 -13.15 0.12
C ALA A 235 -5.73 -13.25 -0.66
N PRO A 236 -6.02 -14.31 -1.43
CA PRO A 236 -7.32 -14.46 -2.11
C PRO A 236 -8.55 -14.40 -1.18
N PHE A 237 -8.42 -14.79 0.09
CA PHE A 237 -9.52 -14.65 1.04
C PHE A 237 -9.72 -13.17 1.41
N ARG A 238 -8.64 -12.43 1.69
CA ARG A 238 -8.70 -10.99 1.97
C ARG A 238 -9.30 -10.23 0.77
N ILE A 239 -8.93 -10.59 -0.46
CA ILE A 239 -9.51 -10.04 -1.69
C ILE A 239 -11.02 -10.28 -1.77
N ALA A 240 -11.51 -11.46 -1.39
CA ALA A 240 -12.95 -11.72 -1.33
C ALA A 240 -13.66 -10.82 -0.30
N LEU A 241 -13.04 -10.57 0.86
CA LEU A 241 -13.57 -9.62 1.85
C LEU A 241 -13.61 -8.19 1.29
N SER A 242 -12.62 -7.80 0.47
CA SER A 242 -12.59 -6.49 -0.21
C SER A 242 -13.79 -6.30 -1.13
N VAL A 243 -14.17 -7.33 -1.90
CA VAL A 243 -15.37 -7.31 -2.74
C VAL A 243 -16.62 -7.09 -1.89
N GLU A 244 -16.76 -7.81 -0.77
CA GLU A 244 -17.91 -7.63 0.13
C GLU A 244 -17.98 -6.22 0.74
N CYS A 245 -16.83 -5.67 1.14
CA CYS A 245 -16.74 -4.30 1.66
C CYS A 245 -17.14 -3.28 0.59
N TRP A 246 -16.62 -3.43 -0.62
CA TRP A 246 -16.95 -2.56 -1.75
C TRP A 246 -18.43 -2.61 -2.11
N GLU A 247 -19.01 -3.82 -2.19
CA GLU A 247 -20.45 -4.00 -2.44
C GLU A 247 -21.29 -3.32 -1.37
N ARG A 248 -20.90 -3.50 -0.10
CA ARG A 248 -21.58 -2.87 1.03
C ARG A 248 -21.52 -1.35 0.95
N LEU A 249 -20.33 -0.80 0.71
CA LEU A 249 -20.12 0.64 0.61
C LEU A 249 -20.92 1.25 -0.54
N THR A 250 -20.88 0.64 -1.72
CA THR A 250 -21.56 1.15 -2.92
C THR A 250 -23.08 1.04 -2.80
N LYS A 251 -23.59 -0.02 -2.16
CA LYS A 251 -25.03 -0.20 -1.90
C LYS A 251 -25.55 0.79 -0.87
N ASP A 252 -24.80 1.00 0.21
CA ASP A 252 -25.26 1.76 1.37
C ASP A 252 -24.85 3.25 1.31
N PHE A 253 -23.97 3.69 0.43
CA PHE A 253 -23.52 5.08 0.44
C PHE A 253 -23.40 5.66 -0.97
N PRO A 254 -24.01 6.83 -1.24
CA PRO A 254 -23.93 7.43 -2.55
C PRO A 254 -22.51 7.91 -2.85
N LYS A 255 -22.03 7.62 -4.07
CA LYS A 255 -20.84 8.30 -4.60
C LYS A 255 -21.22 9.73 -4.96
N ARG A 256 -20.71 10.69 -4.21
CA ARG A 256 -20.81 12.12 -4.49
C ARG A 256 -19.40 12.69 -4.45
N PRO A 257 -19.10 13.73 -5.23
CA PRO A 257 -17.90 14.53 -5.00
C PRO A 257 -17.96 15.00 -3.54
N ASP A 258 -17.00 14.58 -2.74
CA ASP A 258 -16.94 15.00 -1.36
C ASP A 258 -16.48 16.46 -1.37
N PRO A 259 -17.21 17.40 -0.73
CA PRO A 259 -16.63 18.67 -0.38
C PRO A 259 -15.64 18.40 0.76
N LEU A 260 -14.49 17.77 0.46
CA LEU A 260 -13.36 17.80 1.39
C LEU A 260 -13.08 19.28 1.68
N PRO A 261 -12.68 19.65 2.90
CA PRO A 261 -12.33 21.03 3.19
C PRO A 261 -11.29 21.45 2.17
N SER A 262 -11.63 22.47 1.39
CA SER A 262 -10.70 23.13 0.48
C SER A 262 -9.42 23.36 1.25
N GLN A 263 -8.31 22.75 0.82
CA GLN A 263 -7.01 23.11 1.37
C GLN A 263 -6.92 24.64 1.32
N PRO A 264 -6.49 25.29 2.41
CA PRO A 264 -6.23 26.71 2.34
C PRO A 264 -5.32 26.96 1.12
N PRO A 265 -5.62 27.97 0.29
CA PRO A 265 -4.82 28.24 -0.89
C PRO A 265 -3.35 28.32 -0.48
N PRO A 266 -2.43 27.78 -1.30
CA PRO A 266 -1.01 27.83 -0.98
C PRO A 266 -0.63 29.28 -0.65
N PRO A 267 0.23 29.51 0.37
CA PRO A 267 0.71 30.84 0.65
C PRO A 267 1.28 31.43 -0.64
N PRO A 268 1.01 32.72 -0.94
CA PRO A 268 1.55 33.35 -2.13
C PRO A 268 3.07 33.16 -2.14
N PRO A 269 3.68 32.94 -3.31
CA PRO A 269 5.13 32.76 -3.41
C PRO A 269 5.82 33.92 -2.72
N ALA A 270 6.64 33.60 -1.72
CA ALA A 270 7.44 34.58 -1.00
C ALA A 270 8.41 35.24 -2.00
N GLY A 271 8.07 36.42 -2.50
CA GLY A 271 8.91 37.15 -3.45
C GLY A 271 8.23 38.17 -4.36
N ALA A 272 6.89 38.21 -4.43
CA ALA A 272 6.22 39.28 -5.18
C ALA A 272 6.02 40.52 -4.29
N SER A 273 7.06 41.34 -4.15
CA SER A 273 6.91 42.71 -3.64
C SER A 273 6.05 43.53 -4.61
N PRO A 274 5.07 44.33 -4.15
CA PRO A 274 4.14 45.05 -5.03
C PRO A 274 4.70 46.31 -5.72
N ASP A 275 6.02 46.55 -5.69
CA ASP A 275 6.56 47.90 -5.90
C ASP A 275 7.17 48.20 -7.29
N ASP A 276 7.18 47.26 -8.25
CA ASP A 276 7.82 47.47 -9.56
C ASP A 276 6.85 47.72 -10.74
N ALA A 277 5.68 48.30 -10.49
CA ALA A 277 4.74 48.68 -11.56
C ALA A 277 4.46 50.19 -11.59
N ALA A 278 5.50 51.02 -11.75
CA ALA A 278 5.35 52.42 -12.13
C ALA A 278 6.63 53.01 -12.75
N ALA A 279 6.83 52.84 -14.06
CA ALA A 279 7.48 53.82 -14.95
C ALA A 279 7.47 53.33 -16.40
N ASP A 280 6.54 53.87 -17.21
CA ASP A 280 6.85 54.61 -18.45
C ASP A 280 5.69 54.55 -19.45
N ALA A 281 4.91 55.63 -19.44
CA ALA A 281 4.29 56.17 -20.65
C ALA A 281 5.40 56.92 -21.43
N ALA A 282 5.42 57.04 -22.76
CA ALA A 282 4.35 57.58 -23.61
C ALA A 282 4.76 57.47 -25.11
N PRO A 283 4.14 58.16 -26.10
CA PRO A 283 3.52 57.51 -27.26
C PRO A 283 4.17 57.93 -28.61
N GLY A 284 3.80 57.24 -29.69
CA GLY A 284 4.19 57.64 -31.04
C GLY A 284 3.12 57.30 -32.07
N ASP A 285 2.34 58.32 -32.45
CA ASP A 285 1.46 58.36 -33.61
C ASP A 285 2.25 58.15 -34.91
N GLY A 286 1.66 57.47 -35.90
CA GLY A 286 2.21 57.38 -37.25
C GLY A 286 1.28 56.64 -38.21
N ALA A 287 0.54 57.41 -39.00
CA ALA A 287 -0.39 57.00 -40.05
C ALA A 287 0.29 56.57 -41.37
N GLY A 288 -0.48 55.93 -42.26
CA GLY A 288 -0.20 55.73 -43.68
C GLY A 288 -0.48 54.28 -44.10
N ASP A 289 -1.66 53.94 -44.60
CA ASP A 289 -2.16 54.09 -45.99
C ASP A 289 -1.41 53.30 -47.07
N ASP A 290 -2.24 52.62 -47.86
CA ASP A 290 -2.15 52.28 -49.29
C ASP A 290 -1.38 51.04 -49.79
N ASP A 291 -2.23 50.19 -50.39
CA ASP A 291 -2.16 49.69 -51.78
C ASP A 291 -1.38 48.42 -52.15
N ALA A 292 -2.21 47.49 -52.67
CA ALA A 292 -2.15 46.91 -54.02
C ALA A 292 -1.28 45.68 -54.30
N ASP A 293 -1.98 44.71 -54.93
CA ASP A 293 -1.54 43.85 -56.04
C ASP A 293 -0.37 42.89 -55.80
N ALA A 294 -0.20 41.76 -56.49
CA ALA A 294 -0.97 40.85 -57.33
C ALA A 294 0.02 39.69 -57.65
N ALA A 295 -0.47 38.67 -58.36
CA ALA A 295 0.26 37.56 -59.01
C ALA A 295 0.52 36.33 -58.10
N ASP A 296 -0.15 35.19 -58.31
CA ASP A 296 -0.14 34.28 -59.49
C ASP A 296 1.26 33.85 -59.95
N ASP A 297 1.56 32.57 -59.73
CA ASP A 297 2.22 31.63 -60.68
C ASP A 297 2.25 30.26 -59.98
N ASP A 298 1.36 29.32 -60.34
CA ASP A 298 1.55 28.29 -61.39
C ASP A 298 2.79 27.42 -61.15
N ALA A 299 2.59 26.16 -60.74
CA ALA A 299 2.62 24.96 -61.60
C ALA A 299 3.78 24.07 -61.07
N ASP A 300 3.83 22.75 -61.13
CA ASP A 300 3.13 21.75 -61.93
C ASP A 300 3.48 20.37 -61.33
N ALA A 301 2.59 19.38 -61.56
CA ALA A 301 2.85 17.96 -61.91
C ALA A 301 3.84 17.10 -61.05
N ALA A 302 3.65 15.80 -60.83
CA ALA A 302 2.62 14.83 -61.20
C ALA A 302 2.92 13.52 -60.44
N ASP A 303 1.88 12.69 -60.36
CA ASP A 303 1.84 11.22 -60.30
C ASP A 303 3.16 10.43 -60.34
N ASP A 304 3.26 9.40 -59.49
CA ASP A 304 3.15 8.04 -60.05
C ASP A 304 2.86 6.98 -58.98
N ASP A 305 1.92 6.13 -59.36
CA ASP A 305 1.47 4.87 -58.77
C ASP A 305 2.62 3.88 -58.47
N ALA A 306 2.40 3.00 -57.50
CA ALA A 306 2.18 1.56 -57.79
C ALA A 306 2.35 0.66 -56.55
N ASP A 307 1.36 -0.21 -56.44
CA ASP A 307 1.19 -1.35 -55.54
C ASP A 307 2.28 -2.44 -55.61
N ALA A 308 2.23 -3.32 -54.60
CA ALA A 308 2.51 -4.77 -54.56
C ALA A 308 3.47 -5.12 -53.41
N ALA A 309 3.02 -5.73 -52.31
CA ALA A 309 2.55 -7.11 -52.11
C ALA A 309 3.71 -8.12 -51.93
N ASP A 310 3.58 -8.89 -50.83
CA ASP A 310 4.10 -10.23 -50.52
C ASP A 310 5.61 -10.50 -50.53
N ASP A 311 6.15 -10.99 -49.42
CA ASP A 311 6.30 -12.45 -49.25
C ASP A 311 6.92 -12.85 -47.89
N ASP A 312 6.38 -13.94 -47.36
CA ASP A 312 6.88 -14.78 -46.26
C ASP A 312 8.27 -15.37 -46.55
N ALA A 313 9.03 -15.75 -45.51
CA ALA A 313 9.56 -17.11 -45.37
C ALA A 313 10.51 -17.30 -44.17
N ASP A 314 10.20 -18.36 -43.41
CA ASP A 314 11.04 -19.12 -42.50
C ASP A 314 12.41 -19.52 -43.06
N ALA A 315 13.40 -19.67 -42.18
CA ALA A 315 14.43 -20.72 -42.32
C ALA A 315 15.10 -21.08 -40.98
N ALA A 316 14.97 -22.34 -40.62
CA ALA A 316 15.71 -23.04 -39.58
C ALA A 316 17.08 -23.56 -40.07
N ALA A 317 18.06 -23.64 -39.16
CA ALA A 317 19.23 -24.53 -39.20
C ALA A 317 19.80 -24.56 -37.76
N GLY A 318 20.12 -25.68 -37.10
CA GLY A 318 20.66 -26.94 -37.57
C GLY A 318 22.19 -26.93 -37.40
N GLY A 319 22.73 -27.55 -36.36
CA GLY A 319 24.18 -27.62 -36.16
C GLY A 319 24.63 -28.43 -34.94
N ALA A 320 24.83 -29.72 -35.14
CA ALA A 320 25.53 -30.62 -34.22
C ALA A 320 27.05 -30.38 -34.24
N GLY A 321 27.73 -30.60 -33.11
CA GLY A 321 29.18 -30.58 -33.02
C GLY A 321 29.67 -31.30 -31.77
N ALA A 322 30.18 -32.51 -31.98
CA ALA A 322 30.80 -33.38 -31.00
C ALA A 322 32.20 -32.90 -30.59
N GLY A 323 32.60 -33.19 -29.36
CA GLY A 323 33.97 -33.04 -28.86
C GLY A 323 34.17 -33.89 -27.61
N ALA A 324 34.92 -34.97 -27.78
CA ALA A 324 35.26 -35.99 -26.78
C ALA A 324 36.61 -35.70 -26.07
N GLY A 325 36.82 -36.37 -24.93
CA GLY A 325 38.06 -36.49 -24.16
C GLY A 325 37.74 -36.45 -22.65
N ASP A 326 37.57 -37.59 -21.98
CA ASP A 326 38.60 -38.49 -21.37
C ASP A 326 39.54 -37.70 -20.46
N ASP A 327 39.91 -38.10 -19.23
CA ASP A 327 39.63 -39.24 -18.35
C ASP A 327 40.30 -38.87 -16.98
N ASP A 328 40.21 -39.77 -16.00
CA ASP A 328 40.91 -39.86 -14.70
C ASP A 328 40.10 -39.33 -13.48
N ALA A 329 39.39 -40.16 -12.71
CA ALA A 329 39.73 -41.36 -11.92
C ALA A 329 40.35 -41.04 -10.53
N ALA A 330 39.57 -41.39 -9.49
CA ALA A 330 39.95 -41.92 -8.15
C ALA A 330 38.74 -41.65 -7.20
N ASP A 331 37.88 -42.61 -6.90
CA ASP A 331 38.01 -43.78 -6.00
C ASP A 331 37.86 -43.47 -4.50
N ASP A 332 37.18 -44.43 -3.85
CA ASP A 332 36.89 -44.70 -2.43
C ASP A 332 35.66 -43.98 -1.84
N ASP A 333 34.49 -44.63 -1.65
CA ASP A 333 34.16 -45.82 -0.81
C ASP A 333 34.72 -45.65 0.62
N ASP A 334 34.08 -45.93 1.74
CA ASP A 334 32.90 -46.70 2.12
C ASP A 334 32.59 -46.27 3.57
N ASP A 335 31.36 -46.42 4.04
CA ASP A 335 31.06 -47.18 5.27
C ASP A 335 29.64 -46.94 5.77
N ALA A 336 28.81 -47.92 5.47
CA ALA A 336 27.59 -48.25 6.17
C ALA A 336 27.90 -49.12 7.40
N ALA A 337 27.15 -48.94 8.50
CA ALA A 337 26.60 -49.97 9.40
C ALA A 337 26.27 -49.31 10.76
N ALA A 338 25.00 -49.20 11.14
CA ALA A 338 24.15 -50.24 11.73
C ALA A 338 24.37 -50.47 13.24
N GLY A 339 23.27 -50.36 13.99
CA GLY A 339 23.01 -51.21 15.16
C GLY A 339 23.08 -50.54 16.53
N GLY A 340 21.94 -50.50 17.22
CA GLY A 340 21.90 -50.21 18.66
C GLY A 340 20.47 -50.15 19.20
N ALA A 341 19.93 -51.32 19.56
CA ALA A 341 18.63 -51.52 20.19
C ALA A 341 18.70 -51.49 21.73
N GLY A 342 17.54 -51.25 22.37
CA GLY A 342 17.26 -51.49 23.79
C GLY A 342 17.15 -50.19 24.61
N ALA A 343 16.19 -49.97 25.50
CA ALA A 343 15.17 -50.84 26.07
C ALA A 343 14.04 -49.97 26.67
N ASP A 344 12.83 -50.54 26.70
CA ASP A 344 11.82 -50.52 27.77
C ASP A 344 11.85 -49.35 28.77
N ASP A 345 10.80 -48.51 28.78
CA ASP A 345 10.29 -47.96 30.02
C ASP A 345 8.76 -47.87 29.99
N ASP A 346 8.21 -48.24 31.13
CA ASP A 346 6.86 -48.71 31.39
C ASP A 346 5.84 -47.57 31.50
N GLY A 347 4.57 -47.97 31.51
CA GLY A 347 3.40 -47.10 31.46
C GLY A 347 3.25 -46.08 32.59
N ASP A 348 2.44 -45.06 32.33
CA ASP A 348 1.11 -45.02 32.94
C ASP A 348 0.19 -44.01 32.22
N PRO A 349 -1.15 -44.26 32.21
CA PRO A 349 -2.13 -43.43 31.53
C PRO A 349 -2.54 -42.23 32.38
N ILE A 350 -2.57 -41.03 31.79
CA ILE A 350 -3.20 -39.87 32.43
C ILE A 350 -4.71 -40.05 32.39
N GLU A 351 -5.27 -40.20 33.58
CA GLU A 351 -6.68 -40.42 33.89
C GLU A 351 -7.60 -39.29 33.40
N GLU A 352 -8.74 -39.71 32.86
CA GLU A 352 -9.97 -38.92 32.76
C GLU A 352 -10.43 -38.48 34.15
N SER A 353 -10.42 -37.18 34.45
CA SER A 353 -11.18 -36.65 35.58
C SER A 353 -12.59 -36.26 35.13
N LYS A 354 -13.48 -37.26 35.18
CA LYS A 354 -14.92 -37.05 35.40
C LYS A 354 -15.11 -36.57 36.85
N THR A 355 -15.65 -35.37 37.03
CA THR A 355 -16.41 -35.03 38.24
C THR A 355 -17.85 -34.78 37.84
N ALA A 356 -18.71 -35.70 38.27
CA ALA A 356 -20.15 -35.65 38.18
C ALA A 356 -20.74 -34.75 39.28
N ASP A 357 -21.88 -34.15 38.93
CA ASP A 357 -23.10 -33.96 39.72
C ASP A 357 -23.04 -33.87 41.25
N ALA A 358 -23.49 -32.71 41.74
CA ALA A 358 -24.57 -32.58 42.71
C ALA A 358 -25.22 -31.21 42.44
N ALA A 359 -26.51 -31.11 42.10
CA ALA A 359 -27.65 -31.16 43.03
C ALA A 359 -27.42 -30.18 44.19
N ASP A 360 -28.30 -29.30 44.62
CA ASP A 360 -29.72 -29.01 44.46
C ASP A 360 -29.88 -27.91 45.53
N ASP A 361 -30.48 -26.76 45.25
CA ASP A 361 -31.20 -26.00 46.29
C ASP A 361 -31.97 -24.85 45.62
N ALA A 362 -33.28 -25.05 45.71
CA ALA A 362 -34.33 -24.10 45.47
C ALA A 362 -34.43 -23.06 46.62
N ASP A 363 -35.48 -22.26 46.52
CA ASP A 363 -36.02 -21.26 47.44
C ASP A 363 -35.48 -19.84 47.21
N ASP A 364 -36.27 -19.01 46.53
CA ASP A 364 -37.38 -18.19 47.08
C ASP A 364 -36.84 -17.11 48.01
N ASP A 365 -36.89 -15.85 47.56
CA ASP A 365 -37.66 -14.87 48.31
C ASP A 365 -37.95 -13.59 47.50
N ASP A 366 -39.22 -13.25 47.60
CA ASP A 366 -39.90 -11.99 47.27
C ASP A 366 -39.14 -10.73 47.68
N ALA A 367 -39.28 -9.67 46.87
CA ALA A 367 -39.65 -8.35 47.39
C ALA A 367 -40.11 -7.42 46.26
N ASP A 368 -41.42 -7.47 46.04
CA ASP A 368 -42.26 -6.35 45.59
C ASP A 368 -42.12 -5.18 46.57
N GLU A 369 -41.55 -4.05 46.15
CA GLU A 369 -41.86 -2.76 46.80
C GLU A 369 -42.08 -1.66 45.76
N ARG A 370 -43.36 -1.42 45.51
CA ARG A 370 -43.93 -0.18 44.99
C ARG A 370 -43.54 1.01 45.87
N ARG A 371 -43.07 2.09 45.25
CA ARG A 371 -43.48 3.46 45.56
C ARG A 371 -43.46 4.33 44.32
#